data_AF-A0A1V5XHV0-F1
#
_entry.id   AF-A0A1V5XHV0-F1
#
_cell.length_a   1.000
_cell.length_b   1.000
_cell.length_c   1.000
_cell.angle_alpha   90.00
_cell.angle_beta   90.00
_cell.angle_gamma   90.00
#
_symmetry.space_group_name_H-M   'P 1'
#
loop_
_entity.id
_entity.type
_entity.pdbx_description
1 polymer ?
#
loop_
_entity_poly.entity_id
_entity_poly.type
_entity_poly.pdbx_seq_one_letter_code
_entity_poly.pdbx_strand_id
1 'polypeptide(L)'
;MISKAYVWFVSFLSILSVLGFCAVGCGGDDSSEDGARKDTMTFHTEASPLSDFAYDTGLVPPASPAQVQLQFSVGGGLKLDTVAALRDGDFVGRSGGSFAIDFRLLFKGRLKIDSPLSKIDGDIPGLDAIDFPIAASVPVDSLLLAEGEQAEVTANVPETRLPEIPLGSVPGSLALTVEKESVVTSKVHGTCIDTTDGKARYLGVAETSGTLVLKGTLMLKLPPPLDKSIDLPTITIPIAPVVTVTESEPVSVKGLGDRKQGACAASNDGGSDAGLPEGGEQDVGLPEGGGTDVVNEDTVLPDSAKDTAVEAEQDVGNPTQTRVLVGTLASSLPASYGGQPYCHYSMILSDIRITLTQDDTGAIISGDVSNMAKESTTTPACEGTTIAPNQHLYIVDGPATKANGGNPIFMGVAGNQPWTELTMILTNKTTSQPKAYVVWRRADASHVLLAWEIRETIVLHEK
;
A
#
# COMPACT_ATOMS: atom_id res chain seq x y z
N MET A 1 -19.18 44.19 -37.21
CA MET A 1 -20.58 43.72 -37.13
C MET A 1 -20.64 42.29 -37.65
N ILE A 2 -20.96 41.34 -36.75
CA ILE A 2 -21.78 40.12 -36.94
C ILE A 2 -21.63 39.42 -38.31
N SER A 3 -21.14 38.16 -38.44
CA SER A 3 -21.97 36.98 -38.21
C SER A 3 -21.32 35.67 -38.73
N LYS A 4 -21.39 34.60 -37.89
CA LYS A 4 -21.56 33.14 -38.15
C LYS A 4 -20.46 32.40 -38.96
N ALA A 5 -19.71 31.45 -38.42
CA ALA A 5 -20.00 30.24 -37.61
C ALA A 5 -20.77 29.13 -38.35
N TYR A 6 -20.05 28.06 -38.73
CA TYR A 6 -20.55 26.69 -38.93
C TYR A 6 -19.42 25.74 -38.54
N VAL A 7 -19.52 25.14 -37.35
CA VAL A 7 -18.75 23.95 -36.97
C VAL A 7 -19.76 22.90 -36.53
N TRP A 8 -19.69 21.74 -37.17
CA TRP A 8 -20.55 20.60 -36.94
C TRP A 8 -20.30 20.00 -35.55
N PHE A 9 -21.39 19.85 -34.81
CA PHE A 9 -21.50 19.05 -33.59
C PHE A 9 -21.45 17.57 -33.97
N VAL A 10 -20.47 16.83 -33.46
CA VAL A 10 -20.56 15.37 -33.33
C VAL A 10 -20.63 15.06 -31.85
N SER A 11 -21.82 14.60 -31.46
CA SER A 11 -22.25 14.25 -30.12
C SER A 11 -21.36 13.18 -29.50
N PHE A 12 -20.72 13.49 -28.36
CA PHE A 12 -20.22 12.49 -27.44
C PHE A 12 -21.34 12.10 -26.47
N LEU A 13 -21.65 10.82 -26.49
CA LEU A 13 -22.66 10.16 -25.68
C LEU A 13 -22.14 10.07 -24.23
N SER A 14 -22.59 10.99 -23.38
CA SER A 14 -22.40 10.92 -21.93
C SER A 14 -23.34 9.86 -21.36
N ILE A 15 -22.82 8.72 -20.89
CA ILE A 15 -23.60 7.78 -20.09
C ILE A 15 -23.66 8.35 -18.67
N LEU A 16 -24.78 9.01 -18.42
CA LEU A 16 -25.34 9.32 -17.11
C LEU A 16 -25.88 8.01 -16.52
N SER A 17 -25.38 7.56 -15.37
CA SER A 17 -26.13 6.63 -14.52
C SER A 17 -25.97 7.02 -13.04
N VAL A 18 -26.73 8.05 -12.67
CA VAL A 18 -27.11 8.33 -11.29
C VAL A 18 -28.62 8.12 -11.23
N LEU A 19 -29.06 7.18 -10.38
CA LEU A 19 -30.40 6.94 -9.79
C LEU A 19 -30.31 5.47 -9.28
N GLY A 20 -30.30 5.14 -7.99
CA GLY A 20 -30.99 5.72 -6.85
C GLY A 20 -32.08 4.73 -6.41
N PHE A 21 -31.90 4.05 -5.28
CA PHE A 21 -33.00 3.55 -4.45
C PHE A 21 -32.53 3.29 -3.01
N CYS A 22 -32.59 4.33 -2.19
CA CYS A 22 -32.75 4.17 -0.75
C CYS A 22 -34.23 3.93 -0.48
N ALA A 23 -34.59 2.73 0.00
CA ALA A 23 -35.88 2.49 0.64
C ALA A 23 -35.62 1.89 2.02
N VAL A 24 -35.70 2.75 3.03
CA VAL A 24 -35.90 2.38 4.43
C VAL A 24 -37.38 2.00 4.55
N GLY A 25 -37.65 0.75 4.92
CA GLY A 25 -38.98 0.26 5.26
C GLY A 25 -38.93 -0.49 6.59
N CYS A 26 -39.36 0.17 7.67
CA CYS A 26 -39.85 -0.51 8.87
C CYS A 26 -41.23 -1.09 8.55
N GLY A 27 -41.43 -2.38 8.80
CA GLY A 27 -42.73 -3.04 8.74
C GLY A 27 -42.55 -4.51 9.15
N GLY A 28 -42.93 -4.82 10.38
CA GLY A 28 -42.99 -6.20 10.85
C GLY A 28 -44.21 -6.91 10.28
N ASP A 29 -44.03 -8.17 9.90
CA ASP A 29 -45.04 -9.20 9.98
C ASP A 29 -44.32 -10.55 10.14
N ASP A 30 -44.70 -11.27 11.19
CA ASP A 30 -44.28 -12.62 11.49
C ASP A 30 -44.90 -13.59 10.48
N SER A 31 -44.06 -14.30 9.72
CA SER A 31 -44.43 -15.58 9.12
C SER A 31 -43.23 -16.50 9.10
N SER A 32 -43.33 -17.54 9.91
CA SER A 32 -42.44 -18.71 10.00
C SER A 32 -42.31 -19.45 8.67
N GLU A 33 -41.11 -19.45 8.10
CA GLU A 33 -40.64 -20.45 7.13
C GLU A 33 -39.24 -20.96 7.54
N ASP A 34 -39.15 -22.27 7.74
CA ASP A 34 -37.91 -23.00 7.98
C ASP A 34 -37.00 -22.98 6.74
N GLY A 35 -35.70 -22.69 6.95
CA GLY A 35 -34.63 -23.44 6.29
C GLY A 35 -33.96 -22.87 5.03
N ALA A 36 -33.37 -21.67 5.09
CA ALA A 36 -32.03 -21.34 4.55
C ALA A 36 -31.84 -19.82 4.55
N ARG A 37 -31.07 -19.32 5.51
CA ARG A 37 -30.75 -17.90 5.60
C ARG A 37 -29.89 -17.46 4.41
N LYS A 38 -30.49 -16.82 3.40
CA LYS A 38 -29.81 -16.26 2.23
C LYS A 38 -29.54 -14.76 2.41
N ASP A 39 -28.93 -14.39 3.54
CA ASP A 39 -28.48 -13.01 3.73
C ASP A 39 -27.17 -12.85 2.94
N THR A 40 -27.28 -12.44 1.67
CA THR A 40 -26.14 -11.95 0.88
C THR A 40 -25.74 -10.57 1.35
N MET A 41 -24.45 -10.31 1.39
CA MET A 41 -23.87 -9.03 1.77
C MET A 41 -22.74 -8.65 0.82
N THR A 42 -22.47 -7.36 0.71
CA THR A 42 -21.38 -6.82 -0.09
C THR A 42 -20.41 -6.10 0.82
N PHE A 43 -19.13 -6.44 0.71
CA PHE A 43 -18.06 -5.65 1.30
C PHE A 43 -17.51 -4.73 0.22
N HIS A 44 -17.70 -3.44 0.42
CA HIS A 44 -17.15 -2.40 -0.43
C HIS A 44 -15.88 -1.85 0.21
N THR A 45 -14.79 -1.80 -0.54
CA THR A 45 -13.52 -1.19 -0.10
C THR A 45 -12.99 -0.23 -1.16
N GLU A 46 -12.37 0.84 -0.70
CA GLU A 46 -11.66 1.80 -1.55
C GLU A 46 -10.24 2.01 -1.01
N ALA A 47 -9.30 2.30 -1.91
CA ALA A 47 -7.96 2.71 -1.55
C ALA A 47 -7.36 3.66 -2.59
N SER A 48 -6.49 4.57 -2.16
CA SER A 48 -5.75 5.46 -3.04
C SER A 48 -4.25 5.14 -3.00
N PRO A 49 -3.80 4.03 -3.63
CA PRO A 49 -2.41 3.58 -3.53
C PRO A 49 -1.39 4.58 -4.08
N LEU A 50 -1.82 5.52 -4.92
CA LEU A 50 -0.95 6.49 -5.58
C LEU A 50 -1.19 7.93 -5.10
N SER A 51 -1.80 8.13 -3.91
CA SER A 51 -2.08 9.48 -3.38
C SER A 51 -0.85 10.37 -3.25
N ASP A 52 0.29 9.76 -2.96
CA ASP A 52 1.57 10.44 -2.75
C ASP A 52 2.49 10.34 -3.98
N PHE A 53 2.02 9.71 -5.06
CA PHE A 53 2.80 9.56 -6.28
C PHE A 53 3.04 10.93 -6.91
N ALA A 54 4.33 11.25 -7.09
CA ALA A 54 4.77 12.44 -7.80
C ALA A 54 5.97 12.09 -8.70
N TYR A 55 5.96 12.59 -9.93
CA TYR A 55 7.07 12.48 -10.86
C TYR A 55 7.37 13.83 -11.49
N ASP A 56 8.64 14.21 -11.57
CA ASP A 56 9.11 15.46 -12.16
C ASP A 56 10.14 15.16 -13.25
N THR A 57 9.91 15.63 -14.48
CA THR A 57 10.84 15.41 -15.59
C THR A 57 12.14 16.19 -15.48
N GLY A 58 12.20 17.18 -14.59
CA GLY A 58 13.12 18.30 -14.74
C GLY A 58 12.88 19.05 -16.05
N LEU A 59 13.82 19.92 -16.42
CA LEU A 59 13.72 20.69 -17.67
C LEU A 59 14.14 19.85 -18.88
N VAL A 60 13.21 19.65 -19.81
CA VAL A 60 13.42 18.91 -21.06
C VAL A 60 13.06 19.75 -22.30
N PRO A 61 13.81 19.64 -23.43
CA PRO A 61 15.04 18.88 -23.59
C PRO A 61 16.21 19.55 -22.85
N PRO A 62 17.21 18.79 -22.38
CA PRO A 62 18.39 19.35 -21.74
C PRO A 62 19.16 20.26 -22.72
N ALA A 63 19.72 21.36 -22.21
CA ALA A 63 20.50 22.35 -22.97
C ALA A 63 19.76 23.02 -24.16
N SER A 64 18.44 22.91 -24.23
CA SER A 64 17.63 23.65 -25.21
C SER A 64 17.37 25.08 -24.72
N PRO A 65 17.35 26.09 -25.60
CA PRO A 65 16.95 27.46 -25.24
C PRO A 65 15.46 27.59 -24.88
N ALA A 66 14.65 26.57 -25.19
CA ALA A 66 13.27 26.44 -24.75
C ALA A 66 13.05 25.04 -24.17
N GLN A 67 12.63 24.98 -22.91
CA GLN A 67 12.49 23.77 -22.12
C GLN A 67 11.15 23.79 -21.40
N VAL A 68 10.63 22.61 -21.13
CA VAL A 68 9.44 22.39 -20.32
C VAL A 68 9.82 21.49 -19.16
N GLN A 69 9.30 21.81 -17.97
CA GLN A 69 9.26 20.90 -16.84
C GLN A 69 7.81 20.41 -16.70
N LEU A 70 7.62 19.10 -16.62
CA LEU A 70 6.32 18.48 -16.38
C LEU A 70 6.36 17.75 -15.05
N GLN A 71 5.33 17.99 -14.24
CA GLN A 71 5.08 17.33 -12.98
C GLN A 71 3.79 16.52 -13.08
N PHE A 72 3.83 15.28 -12.66
CA PHE A 72 2.72 14.35 -12.72
C PHE A 72 2.35 13.88 -11.32
N SER A 73 1.05 13.74 -11.09
CA SER A 73 0.50 13.07 -9.90
C SER A 73 -0.69 12.23 -10.31
N VAL A 74 -1.09 11.29 -9.45
CA VAL A 74 -2.22 10.41 -9.72
C VAL A 74 -3.28 10.62 -8.65
N GLY A 75 -4.47 11.02 -9.08
CA GLY A 75 -5.68 11.01 -8.26
C GLY A 75 -6.48 9.72 -8.44
N GLY A 76 -7.54 9.58 -7.66
CA GLY A 76 -8.44 8.42 -7.73
C GLY A 76 -7.95 7.24 -6.89
N GLY A 77 -8.35 6.02 -7.30
CA GLY A 77 -8.15 4.87 -6.44
C GLY A 77 -8.48 3.53 -7.07
N LEU A 78 -8.43 2.53 -6.19
CA LEU A 78 -8.93 1.19 -6.38
C LEU A 78 -10.30 1.10 -5.72
N LYS A 79 -11.19 0.31 -6.33
CA LYS A 79 -12.48 -0.08 -5.75
C LYS A 79 -12.59 -1.58 -5.80
N LEU A 80 -12.91 -2.20 -4.68
CA LEU A 80 -13.15 -3.65 -4.59
C LEU A 80 -14.51 -3.88 -3.92
N ASP A 81 -15.37 -4.56 -4.65
CA ASP A 81 -16.61 -5.14 -4.15
C ASP A 81 -16.43 -6.66 -4.09
N THR A 82 -16.61 -7.23 -2.90
CA THR A 82 -16.75 -8.69 -2.75
C THR A 82 -18.15 -9.01 -2.24
N VAL A 83 -18.76 -10.06 -2.79
CA VAL A 83 -20.10 -10.50 -2.37
C VAL A 83 -19.95 -11.80 -1.58
N ALA A 84 -20.58 -11.86 -0.42
CA ALA A 84 -20.57 -13.03 0.45
C ALA A 84 -21.99 -13.44 0.83
N ALA A 85 -22.15 -14.70 1.24
CA ALA A 85 -23.31 -15.17 1.96
C ALA A 85 -22.84 -15.98 3.16
N LEU A 86 -23.59 -15.94 4.26
CA LEU A 86 -23.34 -16.82 5.38
C LEU A 86 -23.82 -18.24 5.08
N ARG A 87 -22.97 -19.23 5.33
CA ARG A 87 -23.32 -20.65 5.34
C ARG A 87 -22.61 -21.32 6.50
N ASP A 88 -23.37 -21.99 7.37
CA ASP A 88 -22.86 -22.75 8.51
C ASP A 88 -21.90 -21.94 9.41
N GLY A 89 -22.12 -20.63 9.50
CA GLY A 89 -21.30 -19.71 10.31
C GLY A 89 -20.07 -19.13 9.60
N ASP A 90 -19.81 -19.52 8.34
CA ASP A 90 -18.71 -19.02 7.52
C ASP A 90 -19.20 -18.11 6.38
N PHE A 91 -18.34 -17.17 5.98
CA PHE A 91 -18.56 -16.33 4.81
C PHE A 91 -18.13 -17.10 3.56
N VAL A 92 -19.08 -17.33 2.66
CA VAL A 92 -18.84 -17.99 1.38
C VAL A 92 -19.00 -16.97 0.26
N GLY A 93 -17.95 -16.81 -0.55
CA GLY A 93 -17.95 -15.92 -1.70
C GLY A 93 -19.06 -16.22 -2.71
N ARG A 94 -19.51 -15.17 -3.39
CA ARG A 94 -20.54 -15.19 -4.43
C ARG A 94 -20.09 -14.38 -5.63
N SER A 95 -20.68 -14.71 -6.77
CA SER A 95 -20.57 -13.87 -7.95
C SER A 95 -21.25 -12.52 -7.78
N GLY A 96 -20.78 -11.54 -8.55
CA GLY A 96 -21.33 -10.19 -8.58
C GLY A 96 -20.46 -9.12 -7.89
N GLY A 97 -19.28 -9.48 -7.42
CA GLY A 97 -18.26 -8.52 -7.01
C GLY A 97 -17.49 -7.94 -8.21
N SER A 98 -16.67 -6.93 -7.94
CA SER A 98 -15.82 -6.30 -8.96
C SER A 98 -14.54 -5.76 -8.36
N PHE A 99 -13.47 -5.73 -9.15
CA PHE A 99 -12.24 -5.02 -8.81
C PHE A 99 -11.91 -4.03 -9.92
N ALA A 100 -11.76 -2.76 -9.56
CA ALA A 100 -11.60 -1.67 -10.51
C ALA A 100 -10.42 -0.76 -10.17
N ILE A 101 -9.71 -0.33 -11.22
CA ILE A 101 -8.85 0.85 -11.23
C ILE A 101 -9.69 2.03 -11.71
N ASP A 102 -9.63 3.15 -10.99
CA ASP A 102 -10.25 4.43 -11.32
C ASP A 102 -9.26 5.55 -10.98
N PHE A 103 -8.17 5.62 -11.76
CA PHE A 103 -7.11 6.60 -11.58
C PHE A 103 -7.26 7.80 -12.52
N ARG A 104 -6.68 8.92 -12.11
CA ARG A 104 -6.71 10.18 -12.84
C ARG A 104 -5.31 10.76 -12.91
N LEU A 105 -4.71 10.82 -14.10
CA LEU A 105 -3.40 11.45 -14.29
C LEU A 105 -3.58 12.96 -14.34
N LEU A 106 -2.90 13.65 -13.41
CA LEU A 106 -2.93 15.10 -13.23
C LEU A 106 -1.60 15.71 -13.62
N PHE A 107 -1.63 16.90 -14.21
CA PHE A 107 -0.46 17.54 -14.81
C PHE A 107 -0.22 18.92 -14.20
N LYS A 108 1.04 19.25 -13.98
CA LYS A 108 1.51 20.63 -13.81
C LYS A 108 2.73 20.82 -14.70
N GLY A 109 3.06 22.06 -15.01
CA GLY A 109 4.25 22.29 -15.79
C GLY A 109 4.63 23.73 -15.92
N ARG A 110 5.90 23.90 -16.28
CA ARG A 110 6.60 25.17 -16.31
C ARG A 110 7.34 25.30 -17.62
N LEU A 111 7.21 26.44 -18.26
CA LEU A 111 7.96 26.80 -19.46
C LEU A 111 9.16 27.65 -19.05
N LYS A 112 10.33 27.25 -19.53
CA LYS A 112 11.55 28.04 -19.43
C LYS A 112 12.08 28.34 -20.82
N ILE A 113 12.19 29.62 -21.16
CA ILE A 113 12.88 30.09 -22.36
C ILE A 113 14.04 30.94 -21.89
N ASP A 114 15.26 30.53 -22.22
CA ASP A 114 16.47 31.32 -22.02
C ASP A 114 17.12 31.56 -23.38
N SER A 115 16.82 32.72 -23.96
CA SER A 115 17.35 33.14 -25.25
C SER A 115 17.85 34.59 -25.17
N PRO A 116 18.71 35.02 -26.09
CA PRO A 116 19.14 36.42 -26.15
C PRO A 116 18.00 37.44 -26.31
N LEU A 117 16.84 37.00 -26.82
CA LEU A 117 15.71 37.86 -27.18
C LEU A 117 14.58 37.85 -26.14
N SER A 118 14.48 36.78 -25.36
CA SER A 118 13.44 36.63 -24.33
C SER A 118 13.90 35.68 -23.24
N LYS A 119 13.60 36.07 -22.00
CA LYS A 119 13.79 35.26 -20.79
C LYS A 119 12.43 35.06 -20.14
N ILE A 120 11.95 33.83 -20.16
CA ILE A 120 10.64 33.46 -19.62
C ILE A 120 10.85 32.28 -18.71
N ASP A 121 10.24 32.35 -17.54
CA ASP A 121 10.30 31.29 -16.56
C ASP A 121 9.00 31.35 -15.76
N GLY A 122 8.06 30.45 -16.06
CA GLY A 122 6.73 30.50 -15.47
C GLY A 122 5.85 29.31 -15.85
N ASP A 123 4.71 29.21 -15.17
CA ASP A 123 3.80 28.08 -15.32
C ASP A 123 3.12 28.06 -16.70
N ILE A 124 2.79 26.86 -17.17
CA ILE A 124 2.02 26.64 -18.40
C ILE A 124 0.53 26.64 -18.02
N PRO A 125 -0.25 27.66 -18.41
CA PRO A 125 -1.64 27.77 -18.00
C PRO A 125 -2.52 26.69 -18.63
N GLY A 126 -3.46 26.17 -17.86
CA GLY A 126 -4.44 25.18 -18.32
C GLY A 126 -3.93 23.74 -18.37
N LEU A 127 -2.66 23.52 -18.04
CA LEU A 127 -2.10 22.18 -17.89
C LEU A 127 -2.68 21.47 -16.65
N ASP A 128 -2.95 22.23 -15.60
CA ASP A 128 -3.63 21.81 -14.36
C ASP A 128 -5.10 21.42 -14.55
N ALA A 129 -5.71 21.84 -15.65
CA ALA A 129 -7.07 21.44 -16.03
C ALA A 129 -7.12 20.07 -16.73
N ILE A 130 -5.96 19.48 -17.07
CA ILE A 130 -5.93 18.15 -17.66
C ILE A 130 -6.13 17.10 -16.56
N ASP A 131 -7.16 16.32 -16.78
CA ASP A 131 -7.54 15.21 -15.93
C ASP A 131 -7.80 14.00 -16.82
N PHE A 132 -6.79 13.15 -16.97
CA PHE A 132 -6.79 12.03 -17.90
C PHE A 132 -7.18 10.73 -17.17
N PRO A 133 -8.30 10.09 -17.52
CA PRO A 133 -8.78 8.90 -16.82
C PRO A 133 -7.99 7.65 -17.24
N ILE A 134 -7.64 6.83 -16.25
CA ILE A 134 -7.11 5.48 -16.41
C ILE A 134 -8.05 4.57 -15.65
N ALA A 135 -8.87 3.81 -16.37
CA ALA A 135 -9.89 2.97 -15.76
C ALA A 135 -9.94 1.58 -16.39
N ALA A 136 -10.14 0.58 -15.54
CA ALA A 136 -10.40 -0.80 -15.94
C ALA A 136 -11.12 -1.52 -14.79
N SER A 137 -11.89 -2.56 -15.10
CA SER A 137 -12.56 -3.37 -14.10
C SER A 137 -12.66 -4.82 -14.54
N VAL A 138 -12.60 -5.73 -13.56
CA VAL A 138 -12.79 -7.17 -13.74
C VAL A 138 -13.82 -7.67 -12.72
N PRO A 139 -14.61 -8.70 -13.05
CA PRO A 139 -15.50 -9.33 -12.08
C PRO A 139 -14.70 -10.05 -10.99
N VAL A 140 -15.26 -10.10 -9.78
CA VAL A 140 -14.74 -10.88 -8.65
C VAL A 140 -15.85 -11.78 -8.12
N ASP A 141 -15.64 -13.09 -8.18
CA ASP A 141 -16.68 -14.08 -7.84
C ASP A 141 -16.40 -14.82 -6.51
N SER A 142 -15.55 -14.25 -5.66
CA SER A 142 -15.15 -14.84 -4.38
C SER A 142 -14.74 -13.78 -3.36
N LEU A 143 -14.29 -14.23 -2.19
CA LEU A 143 -13.71 -13.38 -1.14
C LEU A 143 -12.19 -13.28 -1.25
N LEU A 144 -11.55 -13.98 -2.19
CA LEU A 144 -10.09 -13.96 -2.39
C LEU A 144 -9.28 -14.31 -1.12
N LEU A 145 -9.85 -15.09 -0.20
CA LEU A 145 -9.24 -15.42 1.10
C LEU A 145 -8.38 -16.69 1.05
N ALA A 146 -8.55 -17.53 0.02
CA ALA A 146 -7.79 -18.75 -0.11
C ALA A 146 -6.35 -18.46 -0.57
N GLU A 147 -5.39 -19.29 -0.14
CA GLU A 147 -4.00 -19.19 -0.58
C GLU A 147 -3.91 -19.22 -2.11
N GLY A 148 -3.20 -18.25 -2.68
CA GLY A 148 -3.04 -18.10 -4.13
C GLY A 148 -4.24 -17.50 -4.88
N GLU A 149 -5.35 -17.23 -4.20
CA GLU A 149 -6.51 -16.59 -4.81
C GLU A 149 -6.32 -15.07 -4.88
N GLN A 150 -6.40 -14.51 -6.10
CA GLN A 150 -6.26 -13.08 -6.33
C GLN A 150 -7.08 -12.65 -7.56
N ALA A 151 -7.49 -11.39 -7.57
CA ALA A 151 -8.00 -10.72 -8.76
C ALA A 151 -6.95 -9.75 -9.30
N GLU A 152 -6.78 -9.75 -10.62
CA GLU A 152 -5.86 -8.84 -11.32
C GLU A 152 -6.64 -8.02 -12.33
N VAL A 153 -6.46 -6.71 -12.27
CA VAL A 153 -7.01 -5.76 -13.24
C VAL A 153 -5.85 -5.03 -13.91
N THR A 154 -5.86 -5.00 -15.24
CA THR A 154 -4.87 -4.29 -16.04
C THR A 154 -5.58 -3.25 -16.91
N ALA A 155 -5.26 -1.98 -16.68
CA ALA A 155 -5.68 -0.85 -17.48
C ALA A 155 -4.64 -0.59 -18.57
N ASN A 156 -4.91 -1.07 -19.78
CA ASN A 156 -4.16 -0.69 -20.98
C ASN A 156 -4.65 0.68 -21.44
N VAL A 157 -3.77 1.68 -21.41
CA VAL A 157 -4.13 3.05 -21.77
C VAL A 157 -4.02 3.21 -23.28
N PRO A 158 -5.11 3.57 -23.99
CA PRO A 158 -5.06 3.76 -25.42
C PRO A 158 -4.23 5.00 -25.77
N GLU A 159 -3.58 4.97 -26.94
CA GLU A 159 -2.90 6.14 -27.48
C GLU A 159 -3.89 7.31 -27.59
N THR A 160 -3.60 8.39 -26.87
CA THR A 160 -4.52 9.53 -26.77
C THR A 160 -3.76 10.82 -26.88
N ARG A 161 -4.09 11.60 -27.92
CA ARG A 161 -3.61 12.98 -28.07
C ARG A 161 -4.41 13.89 -27.14
N LEU A 162 -3.74 14.53 -26.21
CA LEU A 162 -4.36 15.50 -25.31
C LEU A 162 -4.68 16.80 -26.06
N PRO A 163 -5.63 17.61 -25.57
CA PRO A 163 -5.87 18.95 -26.09
C PRO A 163 -4.57 19.77 -26.13
N GLU A 164 -4.39 20.59 -27.16
CA GLU A 164 -3.24 21.49 -27.23
C GLU A 164 -3.29 22.52 -26.10
N ILE A 165 -2.23 22.58 -25.29
CA ILE A 165 -2.15 23.48 -24.13
C ILE A 165 -1.48 24.79 -24.58
N PRO A 166 -2.11 25.96 -24.42
CA PRO A 166 -1.48 27.23 -24.77
C PRO A 166 -0.32 27.55 -23.83
N LEU A 167 0.75 28.15 -24.36
CA LEU A 167 1.94 28.54 -23.56
C LEU A 167 1.78 29.87 -22.81
N GLY A 168 0.54 30.36 -22.67
CA GLY A 168 0.22 31.61 -21.98
C GLY A 168 0.77 32.85 -22.68
N SER A 169 1.74 33.52 -22.03
CA SER A 169 2.36 34.75 -22.55
C SER A 169 3.26 34.51 -23.77
N VAL A 170 3.67 33.26 -24.01
CA VAL A 170 4.41 32.87 -25.21
C VAL A 170 3.42 32.43 -26.29
N PRO A 171 3.45 33.04 -27.48
CA PRO A 171 2.67 32.52 -28.61
C PRO A 171 3.12 31.10 -28.96
N GLY A 172 2.22 30.12 -28.86
CA GLY A 172 2.55 28.73 -29.09
C GLY A 172 1.62 27.76 -28.36
N SER A 173 1.92 26.47 -28.49
CA SER A 173 1.25 25.40 -27.76
C SER A 173 2.22 24.28 -27.36
N LEU A 174 1.87 23.58 -26.29
CA LEU A 174 2.41 22.28 -25.94
C LEU A 174 1.40 21.22 -26.39
N ALA A 175 1.83 20.30 -27.24
CA ALA A 175 1.06 19.12 -27.59
C ALA A 175 1.62 17.92 -26.81
N LEU A 176 0.74 17.16 -26.15
CA LEU A 176 1.10 15.94 -25.42
C LEU A 176 0.29 14.76 -25.97
N THR A 177 0.91 13.59 -26.02
CA THR A 177 0.28 12.33 -26.41
C THR A 177 0.65 11.27 -25.38
N VAL A 178 -0.36 10.61 -24.81
CA VAL A 178 -0.16 9.39 -24.02
C VAL A 178 -0.04 8.24 -25.01
N GLU A 179 1.03 7.45 -24.92
CA GLU A 179 1.31 6.36 -25.85
C GLU A 179 0.66 5.06 -25.40
N LYS A 180 0.35 4.17 -26.36
CA LYS A 180 -0.28 2.85 -26.14
C LYS A 180 0.52 1.88 -25.24
N GLU A 181 1.79 2.18 -24.99
CA GLU A 181 2.67 1.40 -24.11
C GLU A 181 2.39 1.69 -22.63
N SER A 182 1.55 2.69 -22.35
CA SER A 182 1.11 3.04 -21.01
C SER A 182 0.17 1.97 -20.44
N VAL A 183 0.53 1.43 -19.27
CA VAL A 183 -0.20 0.35 -18.60
C VAL A 183 -0.13 0.52 -17.09
N VAL A 184 -1.26 0.27 -16.42
CA VAL A 184 -1.32 0.19 -14.96
C VAL A 184 -1.99 -1.12 -14.58
N THR A 185 -1.34 -1.88 -13.70
CA THR A 185 -1.85 -3.15 -13.21
C THR A 185 -2.02 -3.06 -11.70
N SER A 186 -3.14 -3.59 -11.21
CA SER A 186 -3.37 -3.79 -9.80
C SER A 186 -3.79 -5.24 -9.54
N LYS A 187 -3.24 -5.82 -8.48
CA LYS A 187 -3.57 -7.17 -8.01
C LYS A 187 -4.10 -7.07 -6.60
N VAL A 188 -5.22 -7.69 -6.30
CA VAL A 188 -5.81 -7.71 -4.96
C VAL A 188 -6.10 -9.12 -4.53
N HIS A 189 -5.91 -9.38 -3.24
CA HIS A 189 -6.35 -10.59 -2.55
C HIS A 189 -7.00 -10.19 -1.24
N GLY A 190 -7.87 -11.04 -0.73
CA GLY A 190 -8.46 -10.93 0.59
C GLY A 190 -7.51 -11.48 1.63
N THR A 191 -7.47 -10.86 2.79
CA THR A 191 -6.66 -11.34 3.91
C THR A 191 -7.53 -11.84 5.04
N CYS A 192 -8.57 -11.09 5.40
CA CYS A 192 -9.34 -11.37 6.60
C CYS A 192 -10.78 -10.90 6.46
N ILE A 193 -11.70 -11.67 7.05
CA ILE A 193 -12.99 -11.17 7.51
C ILE A 193 -13.03 -11.29 9.03
N ASP A 194 -13.21 -10.15 9.69
CA ASP A 194 -13.30 -10.05 11.15
C ASP A 194 -14.72 -9.63 11.53
N THR A 195 -15.38 -10.43 12.37
CA THR A 195 -16.68 -10.12 12.94
C THR A 195 -16.50 -9.80 14.41
N THR A 196 -16.96 -8.62 14.81
CA THR A 196 -17.00 -8.19 16.21
C THR A 196 -18.34 -7.53 16.50
N ASP A 197 -19.00 -7.92 17.58
CA ASP A 197 -20.31 -7.37 17.98
C ASP A 197 -21.37 -7.45 16.86
N GLY A 198 -21.37 -8.55 16.11
CA GLY A 198 -22.27 -8.76 14.98
C GLY A 198 -22.03 -7.82 13.79
N LYS A 199 -20.82 -7.25 13.66
CA LYS A 199 -20.41 -6.46 12.49
C LYS A 199 -19.18 -7.09 11.85
N ALA A 200 -19.28 -7.43 10.57
CA ALA A 200 -18.19 -7.99 9.78
C ALA A 200 -17.44 -6.90 9.02
N ARG A 201 -16.12 -6.98 8.98
CA ARG A 201 -15.24 -6.17 8.14
C ARG A 201 -14.40 -7.07 7.26
N TYR A 202 -14.29 -6.71 5.99
CA TYR A 202 -13.41 -7.37 5.05
C TYR A 202 -12.13 -6.57 4.87
N LEU A 203 -11.01 -7.27 4.80
CA LEU A 203 -9.70 -6.71 4.54
C LEU A 203 -9.12 -7.35 3.30
N GLY A 204 -8.66 -6.50 2.38
CA GLY A 204 -7.91 -6.89 1.20
C GLY A 204 -6.60 -6.14 1.13
N VAL A 205 -5.63 -6.70 0.42
CA VAL A 205 -4.37 -6.01 0.15
C VAL A 205 -4.18 -6.00 -1.36
N ALA A 206 -3.99 -4.80 -1.89
CA ALA A 206 -3.75 -4.56 -3.29
C ALA A 206 -2.29 -4.17 -3.53
N GLU A 207 -1.72 -4.56 -4.65
CA GLU A 207 -0.44 -4.08 -5.17
C GLU A 207 -0.66 -3.44 -6.52
N THR A 208 -0.24 -2.20 -6.68
CA THR A 208 -0.39 -1.41 -7.92
C THR A 208 0.97 -1.05 -8.47
N SER A 209 1.18 -1.28 -9.76
CA SER A 209 2.40 -0.92 -10.48
C SER A 209 2.09 -0.59 -11.93
N GLY A 210 3.06 -0.05 -12.66
CA GLY A 210 2.86 0.22 -14.08
C GLY A 210 3.91 1.12 -14.68
N THR A 211 3.61 1.61 -15.87
CA THR A 211 4.43 2.56 -16.59
C THR A 211 3.51 3.44 -17.43
N LEU A 212 3.74 4.75 -17.42
CA LEU A 212 3.09 5.68 -18.34
C LEU A 212 4.15 6.23 -19.29
N VAL A 213 3.81 6.30 -20.57
CA VAL A 213 4.70 6.76 -21.63
C VAL A 213 4.04 7.93 -22.33
N LEU A 214 4.74 9.06 -22.35
CA LEU A 214 4.27 10.28 -23.01
C LEU A 214 5.27 10.75 -24.07
N LYS A 215 4.73 11.33 -25.12
CA LYS A 215 5.46 12.16 -26.07
C LYS A 215 4.91 13.57 -26.03
N GLY A 216 5.79 14.55 -26.25
CA GLY A 216 5.38 15.93 -26.36
C GLY A 216 6.12 16.68 -27.43
N THR A 217 5.49 17.74 -27.93
CA THR A 217 6.08 18.68 -28.86
C THR A 217 5.76 20.09 -28.39
N LEU A 218 6.79 20.90 -28.20
CA LEU A 218 6.70 22.32 -27.88
C LEU A 218 6.71 23.13 -29.19
N MET A 219 5.59 23.79 -29.50
CA MET A 219 5.42 24.61 -30.69
C MET A 219 5.50 26.09 -30.33
N LEU A 220 6.58 26.76 -30.72
CA LEU A 220 6.77 28.21 -30.56
C LEU A 220 6.34 28.93 -31.84
N LYS A 221 5.35 29.83 -31.73
CA LYS A 221 4.82 30.66 -32.82
C LYS A 221 5.37 32.09 -32.75
N LEU A 222 6.69 32.21 -32.71
CA LEU A 222 7.39 33.50 -32.65
C LEU A 222 7.67 34.05 -34.07
N PRO A 223 7.96 35.35 -34.23
CA PRO A 223 8.38 35.89 -35.52
C PRO A 223 9.62 35.16 -36.07
N PRO A 224 9.71 34.94 -37.39
CA PRO A 224 10.87 34.28 -38.00
C PRO A 224 12.19 34.99 -37.62
N PRO A 225 13.29 34.25 -37.36
CA PRO A 225 13.49 32.81 -37.54
C PRO A 225 13.26 31.98 -36.25
N LEU A 226 12.47 32.49 -35.30
CA LEU A 226 12.27 31.87 -33.98
C LEU A 226 11.05 30.94 -33.92
N ASP A 227 10.28 30.84 -35.00
CA ASP A 227 9.25 29.82 -35.15
C ASP A 227 9.91 28.44 -35.15
N LYS A 228 9.60 27.65 -34.13
CA LYS A 228 10.22 26.35 -33.93
C LYS A 228 9.23 25.35 -33.38
N SER A 229 9.33 24.13 -33.90
CA SER A 229 8.79 22.93 -33.28
C SER A 229 9.94 22.19 -32.61
N ILE A 230 9.80 21.87 -31.34
CA ILE A 230 10.81 21.17 -30.56
C ILE A 230 10.15 19.91 -30.02
N ASP A 231 10.58 18.76 -30.51
CA ASP A 231 10.15 17.47 -29.97
C ASP A 231 10.83 17.25 -28.61
N LEU A 232 10.01 16.91 -27.62
CA LEU A 232 10.50 16.50 -26.32
C LEU A 232 11.00 15.06 -26.41
N PRO A 233 12.00 14.67 -25.61
CA PRO A 233 12.35 13.26 -25.47
C PRO A 233 11.13 12.48 -24.99
N THR A 234 11.06 11.18 -25.30
CA THR A 234 10.06 10.29 -24.71
C THR A 234 10.17 10.34 -23.19
N ILE A 235 9.04 10.59 -22.52
CA ILE A 235 8.94 10.66 -21.06
C ILE A 235 8.36 9.34 -20.59
N THR A 236 9.17 8.55 -19.90
CA THR A 236 8.75 7.30 -19.25
C THR A 236 8.60 7.54 -17.76
N ILE A 237 7.38 7.39 -17.27
CA ILE A 237 7.00 7.57 -15.86
C ILE A 237 6.83 6.18 -15.25
N PRO A 238 7.81 5.67 -14.49
CA PRO A 238 7.66 4.40 -13.80
C PRO A 238 6.72 4.57 -12.59
N ILE A 239 5.77 3.65 -12.44
CA ILE A 239 5.00 3.47 -11.22
C ILE A 239 5.56 2.23 -10.53
N ALA A 240 6.46 2.44 -9.58
CA ALA A 240 7.01 1.36 -8.77
C ALA A 240 5.88 0.62 -8.03
N PRO A 241 6.03 -0.69 -7.72
CA PRO A 241 5.04 -1.43 -6.96
C PRO A 241 4.72 -0.76 -5.63
N VAL A 242 3.45 -0.39 -5.44
CA VAL A 242 2.92 0.14 -4.19
C VAL A 242 1.89 -0.84 -3.65
N VAL A 243 2.14 -1.34 -2.45
CA VAL A 243 1.19 -2.18 -1.72
C VAL A 243 0.30 -1.29 -0.86
N THR A 244 -1.00 -1.57 -0.82
CA THR A 244 -1.99 -0.80 -0.04
C THR A 244 -3.04 -1.74 0.53
N VAL A 245 -3.49 -1.44 1.75
CA VAL A 245 -4.58 -2.17 2.40
C VAL A 245 -5.89 -1.49 2.07
N THR A 246 -6.88 -2.31 1.74
CA THR A 246 -8.28 -1.90 1.60
C THR A 246 -9.08 -2.51 2.74
N GLU A 247 -9.87 -1.72 3.44
CA GLU A 247 -10.74 -2.20 4.53
C GLU A 247 -12.17 -1.76 4.24
N SER A 248 -13.12 -2.67 4.42
CA SER A 248 -14.53 -2.35 4.24
C SER A 248 -15.07 -1.59 5.43
N GLU A 249 -16.13 -0.81 5.19
CA GLU A 249 -16.99 -0.40 6.30
C GLU A 249 -17.60 -1.64 7.00
N PRO A 250 -17.92 -1.55 8.30
CA PRO A 250 -18.55 -2.65 9.01
C PRO A 250 -19.95 -2.96 8.45
N VAL A 251 -20.17 -4.19 8.03
CA VAL A 251 -21.47 -4.69 7.57
C VAL A 251 -22.16 -5.43 8.71
N SER A 252 -23.43 -5.13 8.96
CA SER A 252 -24.18 -5.77 10.05
C SER A 252 -24.55 -7.22 9.70
N VAL A 253 -24.18 -8.15 10.57
CA VAL A 253 -24.39 -9.59 10.41
C VAL A 253 -25.13 -10.13 11.63
N LYS A 254 -26.45 -10.25 11.53
CA LYS A 254 -27.30 -10.66 12.66
C LYS A 254 -27.00 -12.09 13.12
N GLY A 255 -26.84 -12.30 14.43
CA GLY A 255 -26.76 -13.64 15.02
C GLY A 255 -25.45 -14.39 14.74
N LEU A 256 -24.41 -13.68 14.25
CA LEU A 256 -23.05 -14.19 14.20
C LEU A 256 -22.28 -13.58 15.38
N GLY A 257 -21.69 -14.43 16.21
CA GLY A 257 -20.78 -13.99 17.28
C GLY A 257 -19.41 -13.59 16.72
N ASP A 258 -18.51 -13.20 17.61
CA ASP A 258 -17.16 -12.79 17.22
C ASP A 258 -16.43 -13.94 16.52
N ARG A 259 -15.87 -13.67 15.35
CA ARG A 259 -15.24 -14.69 14.49
C ARG A 259 -14.26 -14.06 13.52
N LYS A 260 -13.21 -14.80 13.21
CA LYS A 260 -12.20 -14.46 12.21
C LYS A 260 -12.15 -15.53 11.12
N GLN A 261 -12.05 -15.13 9.86
CA GLN A 261 -11.88 -16.01 8.71
C GLN A 261 -10.76 -15.48 7.82
N GLY A 262 -9.80 -16.33 7.46
CA GLY A 262 -8.57 -15.94 6.75
C GLY A 262 -7.41 -15.62 7.69
N ALA A 263 -6.38 -14.95 7.17
CA ALA A 263 -5.19 -14.49 7.88
C ALA A 263 -5.47 -13.21 8.70
N CYS A 264 -6.40 -13.32 9.64
CA CYS A 264 -6.74 -12.25 10.57
C CYS A 264 -5.70 -12.10 11.66
N ALA A 265 -5.48 -10.86 12.12
CA ALA A 265 -4.59 -10.64 13.25
C ALA A 265 -5.07 -11.41 14.49
N ALA A 266 -4.14 -12.08 15.16
CA ALA A 266 -4.41 -12.68 16.46
C ALA A 266 -4.90 -11.58 17.41
N SER A 267 -6.06 -11.81 18.04
CA SER A 267 -6.41 -11.04 19.24
C SER A 267 -5.56 -11.59 20.36
N ASN A 268 -4.84 -10.73 21.08
CA ASN A 268 -4.19 -11.09 22.34
C ASN A 268 -5.23 -11.20 23.48
N ASP A 269 -6.41 -11.75 23.19
CA ASP A 269 -7.37 -12.08 24.22
C ASP A 269 -6.90 -13.39 24.83
N GLY A 270 -6.22 -13.29 25.97
CA GLY A 270 -5.83 -14.41 26.81
C GLY A 270 -7.06 -15.14 27.36
N GLY A 271 -7.71 -15.92 26.52
CA GLY A 271 -8.79 -16.84 26.84
C GLY A 271 -8.34 -18.26 26.62
N SER A 272 -7.73 -18.86 27.64
CA SER A 272 -7.38 -20.28 27.68
C SER A 272 -8.65 -21.12 27.64
N ASP A 273 -8.90 -21.82 26.54
CA ASP A 273 -9.73 -23.03 26.58
C ASP A 273 -9.32 -24.01 25.48
N ALA A 274 -8.16 -24.62 25.67
CA ALA A 274 -7.81 -25.88 25.06
C ALA A 274 -7.50 -26.86 26.19
N GLY A 275 -8.51 -27.65 26.56
CA GLY A 275 -8.37 -28.74 27.52
C GLY A 275 -7.28 -29.72 27.06
N LEU A 276 -6.19 -29.77 27.80
CA LEU A 276 -5.19 -30.83 27.70
C LEU A 276 -5.54 -31.94 28.71
N PRO A 277 -5.40 -33.23 28.32
CA PRO A 277 -5.73 -34.34 29.20
C PRO A 277 -4.71 -34.49 30.33
N GLU A 278 -5.21 -34.93 31.49
CA GLU A 278 -4.48 -35.22 32.71
C GLU A 278 -3.26 -36.12 32.50
N GLY A 279 -2.16 -35.82 33.21
CA GLY A 279 -1.10 -36.79 33.44
C GLY A 279 0.17 -36.24 34.11
N GLY A 280 0.30 -36.50 35.42
CA GLY A 280 1.59 -36.88 36.03
C GLY A 280 2.36 -35.81 36.79
N GLU A 281 2.19 -35.81 38.11
CA GLU A 281 3.02 -35.13 39.12
C GLU A 281 4.51 -35.52 39.02
N GLN A 282 5.42 -34.56 39.20
CA GLN A 282 6.60 -34.77 40.04
C GLN A 282 7.23 -33.45 40.53
N ASP A 283 7.48 -33.47 41.84
CA ASP A 283 7.87 -32.42 42.76
C ASP A 283 9.39 -32.39 42.98
N VAL A 284 10.02 -31.22 42.95
CA VAL A 284 11.29 -30.79 43.60
C VAL A 284 11.64 -29.38 43.09
N GLY A 285 12.00 -28.34 43.83
CA GLY A 285 12.26 -28.09 45.25
C GLY A 285 13.03 -26.74 45.31
N LEU A 286 12.56 -25.77 46.09
CA LEU A 286 13.23 -24.48 46.33
C LEU A 286 14.49 -24.66 47.19
N PRO A 287 15.41 -23.67 47.19
CA PRO A 287 15.65 -23.04 48.49
C PRO A 287 15.78 -21.51 48.46
N GLU A 288 15.32 -20.92 49.57
CA GLU A 288 15.57 -19.56 50.03
C GLU A 288 16.94 -19.40 50.71
N GLY A 289 17.39 -18.14 50.78
CA GLY A 289 18.41 -17.64 51.72
C GLY A 289 19.14 -16.45 51.08
N GLY A 290 19.20 -15.22 51.61
CA GLY A 290 18.97 -14.71 52.95
C GLY A 290 20.20 -13.92 53.43
N GLY A 291 20.04 -12.61 53.69
CA GLY A 291 20.96 -11.75 54.49
C GLY A 291 22.03 -10.96 53.72
N THR A 292 22.45 -9.73 54.04
CA THR A 292 21.98 -8.55 54.81
C THR A 292 23.10 -7.50 54.70
N ASP A 293 22.73 -6.21 54.60
CA ASP A 293 23.39 -4.95 55.01
C ASP A 293 24.92 -4.75 55.03
N VAL A 294 25.39 -3.57 54.55
CA VAL A 294 25.96 -2.47 55.37
C VAL A 294 26.28 -1.21 54.51
N VAL A 295 25.56 -0.14 54.86
CA VAL A 295 25.77 1.32 54.85
C VAL A 295 27.23 1.86 54.77
N ASN A 296 27.55 2.87 53.94
CA ASN A 296 27.60 4.30 54.35
C ASN A 296 28.21 5.31 53.31
N GLU A 297 27.55 6.48 53.26
CA GLU A 297 27.98 7.91 53.10
C GLU A 297 29.15 8.40 52.21
N ASP A 298 28.76 9.26 51.25
CA ASP A 298 29.05 10.71 51.19
C ASP A 298 30.47 11.22 50.85
N THR A 299 30.62 11.92 49.71
CA THR A 299 31.54 13.06 49.59
C THR A 299 31.16 14.02 48.46
N VAL A 300 31.03 15.29 48.82
CA VAL A 300 30.67 16.47 48.02
C VAL A 300 31.89 17.10 47.31
N LEU A 301 31.62 17.79 46.19
CA LEU A 301 32.46 18.57 45.23
C LEU A 301 33.27 19.74 45.88
N PRO A 302 34.22 20.43 45.15
CA PRO A 302 33.84 21.55 44.27
C PRO A 302 34.73 21.86 43.03
N ASP A 303 34.05 22.29 41.96
CA ASP A 303 34.17 23.54 41.16
C ASP A 303 35.50 24.06 40.57
N SER A 304 35.47 24.40 39.27
CA SER A 304 36.25 25.47 38.63
C SER A 304 35.68 25.82 37.25
N ALA A 305 35.11 27.03 37.16
CA ALA A 305 34.53 27.66 35.97
C ALA A 305 35.50 28.59 35.22
N LYS A 306 35.19 28.84 33.92
CA LYS A 306 35.38 30.05 33.06
C LYS A 306 35.79 29.67 31.62
N ASP A 307 35.33 30.28 30.52
CA ASP A 307 34.46 31.44 30.27
C ASP A 307 33.97 31.42 28.79
N THR A 308 32.72 31.83 28.57
CA THR A 308 32.10 32.53 27.41
C THR A 308 32.33 32.14 25.94
N ALA A 309 31.23 31.86 25.21
CA ALA A 309 30.89 32.55 23.95
C ALA A 309 29.40 32.36 23.54
N VAL A 310 28.66 33.48 23.59
CA VAL A 310 27.62 34.00 22.69
C VAL A 310 26.51 33.07 22.15
N GLU A 311 25.29 33.47 22.49
CA GLU A 311 23.98 33.00 22.04
C GLU A 311 23.83 32.88 20.51
N ALA A 312 23.35 31.72 20.08
CA ALA A 312 22.38 31.62 19.01
C ALA A 312 21.15 30.95 19.63
N GLU A 313 20.03 31.67 19.73
CA GLU A 313 18.72 31.06 19.94
C GLU A 313 18.44 30.15 18.75
N GLN A 314 18.83 28.89 18.88
CA GLN A 314 18.30 27.81 18.09
C GLN A 314 16.86 27.61 18.59
N ASP A 315 15.90 27.73 17.68
CA ASP A 315 14.53 27.27 17.86
C ASP A 315 14.58 25.79 18.28
N VAL A 316 14.57 25.54 19.59
CA VAL A 316 14.46 24.20 20.16
C VAL A 316 13.00 23.82 19.96
N GLY A 317 12.72 23.34 18.75
CA GLY A 317 11.47 22.64 18.45
C GLY A 317 11.22 21.62 19.55
N ASN A 318 9.99 21.66 20.08
CA ASN A 318 9.49 20.71 21.08
C ASN A 318 9.98 19.29 20.70
N PRO A 319 10.60 18.51 21.60
CA PRO A 319 11.13 17.20 21.24
C PRO A 319 10.00 16.37 20.64
N THR A 320 10.17 15.93 19.40
CA THR A 320 9.23 15.06 18.71
C THR A 320 8.94 13.87 19.61
N GLN A 321 7.71 13.78 20.11
CA GLN A 321 7.33 12.70 21.01
C GLN A 321 7.30 11.42 20.19
N THR A 322 7.98 10.37 20.69
CA THR A 322 7.99 9.07 20.02
C THR A 322 7.34 8.01 20.91
N ARG A 323 6.78 6.99 20.26
CA ARG A 323 6.26 5.79 20.92
C ARG A 323 6.83 4.53 20.28
N VAL A 324 6.93 3.48 21.07
CA VAL A 324 7.42 2.17 20.62
C VAL A 324 6.24 1.22 20.48
N LEU A 325 6.10 0.64 19.29
CA LEU A 325 5.05 -0.33 18.97
C LEU A 325 5.67 -1.72 18.84
N VAL A 326 5.07 -2.71 19.48
CA VAL A 326 5.53 -4.11 19.44
C VAL A 326 4.42 -5.05 19.02
N GLY A 327 4.73 -6.06 18.21
CA GLY A 327 3.79 -7.09 17.80
C GLY A 327 4.46 -8.44 17.66
N THR A 328 3.72 -9.51 17.89
CA THR A 328 4.21 -10.88 17.76
C THR A 328 3.21 -11.76 17.04
N LEU A 329 3.72 -12.78 16.34
CA LEU A 329 2.92 -13.86 15.76
C LEU A 329 3.70 -15.18 15.89
N ALA A 330 3.06 -16.18 16.49
CA ALA A 330 3.73 -17.44 16.82
C ALA A 330 4.16 -18.24 15.58
N SER A 331 3.30 -18.30 14.57
CA SER A 331 3.54 -18.98 13.30
C SER A 331 2.70 -18.35 12.19
N SER A 332 3.26 -18.28 10.99
CA SER A 332 2.54 -17.96 9.78
C SER A 332 1.73 -19.15 9.28
N LEU A 333 0.84 -18.90 8.33
CA LEU A 333 0.37 -19.95 7.43
C LEU A 333 1.53 -20.44 6.53
N PRO A 334 1.54 -21.73 6.14
CA PRO A 334 2.52 -22.24 5.18
C PRO A 334 2.29 -21.62 3.79
N ALA A 335 3.36 -21.20 3.12
CA ALA A 335 3.34 -20.81 1.72
C ALA A 335 3.94 -21.91 0.84
N SER A 336 3.14 -22.46 -0.07
CA SER A 336 3.56 -23.52 -0.99
C SER A 336 4.21 -22.98 -2.26
N TYR A 337 5.23 -23.65 -2.78
CA TYR A 337 5.88 -23.29 -4.05
C TYR A 337 6.62 -24.46 -4.69
N GLY A 338 7.12 -24.24 -5.91
CA GLY A 338 7.65 -25.30 -6.76
C GLY A 338 6.52 -25.96 -7.53
N GLY A 339 6.58 -27.28 -7.67
CA GLY A 339 5.58 -28.05 -8.40
C GLY A 339 6.14 -28.80 -9.61
N GLN A 340 5.38 -29.76 -10.14
CA GLN A 340 5.81 -30.65 -11.22
C GLN A 340 6.37 -29.86 -12.43
N PRO A 341 7.52 -30.27 -13.02
CA PRO A 341 8.32 -31.47 -12.74
C PRO A 341 9.31 -31.34 -11.56
N TYR A 342 9.29 -30.22 -10.85
CA TYR A 342 10.14 -29.94 -9.70
C TYR A 342 9.52 -30.41 -8.37
N CYS A 343 10.26 -30.24 -7.28
CA CYS A 343 9.81 -30.54 -5.93
C CYS A 343 8.70 -29.57 -5.47
N HIS A 344 7.80 -30.04 -4.61
CA HIS A 344 6.88 -29.19 -3.86
C HIS A 344 7.52 -28.81 -2.52
N TYR A 345 7.71 -27.52 -2.30
CA TYR A 345 8.21 -26.98 -1.05
C TYR A 345 7.12 -26.17 -0.34
N SER A 346 7.31 -25.98 0.97
CA SER A 346 6.48 -25.15 1.83
C SER A 346 7.37 -24.36 2.76
N MET A 347 7.14 -23.05 2.86
CA MET A 347 7.82 -22.15 3.79
C MET A 347 6.88 -21.81 4.94
N ILE A 348 7.37 -21.86 6.18
CA ILE A 348 6.67 -21.35 7.37
C ILE A 348 7.60 -20.38 8.08
N LEU A 349 7.08 -19.24 8.53
CA LEU A 349 7.77 -18.34 9.44
C LEU A 349 7.22 -18.55 10.85
N SER A 350 8.08 -18.67 11.85
CA SER A 350 7.69 -18.76 13.26
C SER A 350 8.41 -17.73 14.11
N ASP A 351 7.90 -17.49 15.32
CA ASP A 351 8.44 -16.49 16.25
C ASP A 351 8.62 -15.11 15.58
N ILE A 352 7.60 -14.66 14.85
CA ILE A 352 7.61 -13.35 14.20
C ILE A 352 7.49 -12.28 15.28
N ARG A 353 8.40 -11.32 15.25
CA ARG A 353 8.46 -10.19 16.18
C ARG A 353 8.69 -8.90 15.42
N ILE A 354 7.87 -7.90 15.71
CA ILE A 354 7.95 -6.55 15.15
C ILE A 354 8.20 -5.58 16.30
N THR A 355 9.16 -4.69 16.14
CA THR A 355 9.36 -3.51 17.00
C THR A 355 9.51 -2.28 16.11
N LEU A 356 8.68 -1.26 16.29
CA LEU A 356 8.73 -0.01 15.53
C LEU A 356 8.84 1.18 16.48
N THR A 357 9.58 2.20 16.08
CA THR A 357 9.53 3.52 16.72
C THR A 357 8.77 4.47 15.80
N GLN A 358 7.73 5.10 16.34
CA GLN A 358 6.85 6.01 15.62
C GLN A 358 6.92 7.40 16.25
N ASP A 359 6.89 8.46 15.43
CA ASP A 359 6.75 9.83 15.89
C ASP A 359 5.28 10.25 16.11
N ASP A 360 5.08 11.47 16.59
CA ASP A 360 3.77 12.07 16.87
C ASP A 360 2.92 12.32 15.61
N THR A 361 3.53 12.37 14.43
CA THR A 361 2.83 12.45 13.14
C THR A 361 2.34 11.08 12.65
N GLY A 362 2.75 10.00 13.32
CA GLY A 362 2.46 8.63 12.92
C GLY A 362 3.47 8.05 11.93
N ALA A 363 4.58 8.75 11.64
CA ALA A 363 5.64 8.24 10.78
C ALA A 363 6.56 7.28 11.54
N ILE A 364 6.98 6.21 10.87
CA ILE A 364 7.94 5.25 11.43
C ILE A 364 9.35 5.81 11.22
N ILE A 365 10.12 5.93 12.29
CA ILE A 365 11.48 6.50 12.27
C ILE A 365 12.56 5.42 12.42
N SER A 366 12.21 4.27 13.01
CA SER A 366 13.03 3.06 13.03
C SER A 366 12.17 1.82 13.23
N GLY A 367 12.71 0.65 12.94
CA GLY A 367 12.04 -0.61 13.23
C GLY A 367 12.88 -1.82 12.89
N ASP A 368 12.59 -2.90 13.62
CA ASP A 368 13.23 -4.20 13.51
C ASP A 368 12.14 -5.27 13.41
N VAL A 369 12.30 -6.19 12.46
CA VAL A 369 11.48 -7.39 12.34
C VAL A 369 12.38 -8.61 12.37
N SER A 370 11.97 -9.63 13.12
CA SER A 370 12.66 -10.92 13.13
C SER A 370 11.68 -12.08 13.08
N ASN A 371 12.12 -13.20 12.52
CA ASN A 371 11.39 -14.47 12.53
C ASN A 371 12.36 -15.63 12.31
N MET A 372 11.89 -16.85 12.55
CA MET A 372 12.54 -18.10 12.15
C MET A 372 11.91 -18.60 10.86
N ALA A 373 12.68 -18.75 9.79
CA ALA A 373 12.21 -19.34 8.54
C ALA A 373 12.49 -20.84 8.52
N LYS A 374 11.51 -21.63 8.09
CA LYS A 374 11.65 -23.08 7.92
C LYS A 374 11.07 -23.51 6.58
N GLU A 375 11.93 -24.03 5.72
CA GLU A 375 11.53 -24.72 4.50
C GLU A 375 11.24 -26.20 4.81
N SER A 376 10.24 -26.75 4.13
CA SER A 376 9.90 -28.16 4.19
C SER A 376 9.48 -28.64 2.80
N THR A 377 9.47 -29.95 2.57
CA THR A 377 8.99 -30.54 1.31
C THR A 377 8.19 -31.79 1.60
N THR A 378 7.16 -32.01 0.81
CA THR A 378 6.40 -33.27 0.79
C THR A 378 6.89 -34.21 -0.32
N THR A 379 7.89 -33.80 -1.10
CA THR A 379 8.45 -34.61 -2.19
C THR A 379 9.65 -35.42 -1.65
N PRO A 380 9.55 -36.76 -1.51
CA PRO A 380 10.59 -37.56 -0.83
C PRO A 380 11.99 -37.43 -1.46
N ALA A 381 12.05 -37.28 -2.79
CA ALA A 381 13.30 -37.11 -3.52
C ALA A 381 14.05 -35.80 -3.17
N CYS A 382 13.39 -34.87 -2.49
CA CYS A 382 13.88 -33.51 -2.24
C CYS A 382 14.09 -33.20 -0.75
N GLU A 383 13.84 -34.15 0.15
CA GLU A 383 13.90 -33.93 1.60
C GLU A 383 15.24 -33.31 2.06
N GLY A 384 16.36 -33.76 1.47
CA GLY A 384 17.71 -33.23 1.76
C GLY A 384 18.07 -31.92 1.05
N THR A 385 17.17 -31.34 0.26
CA THR A 385 17.41 -30.09 -0.47
C THR A 385 16.80 -28.87 0.21
N THR A 386 16.13 -29.08 1.35
CA THR A 386 15.47 -28.01 2.08
C THR A 386 16.47 -27.11 2.80
N ILE A 387 16.18 -25.82 2.82
CA ILE A 387 16.94 -24.84 3.58
C ILE A 387 16.74 -25.11 5.07
N ALA A 388 17.87 -25.30 5.78
CA ALA A 388 17.84 -25.50 7.22
C ALA A 388 17.19 -24.29 7.92
N PRO A 389 16.45 -24.52 9.02
CA PRO A 389 15.82 -23.42 9.75
C PRO A 389 16.84 -22.37 10.14
N ASN A 390 16.56 -21.10 9.84
CA ASN A 390 17.46 -20.00 10.13
C ASN A 390 16.69 -18.72 10.49
N GLN A 391 17.35 -17.85 11.23
CA GLN A 391 16.76 -16.60 11.68
C GLN A 391 16.83 -15.58 10.55
N HIS A 392 15.69 -15.00 10.23
CA HIS A 392 15.60 -13.84 9.36
C HIS A 392 15.52 -12.57 10.20
N LEU A 393 16.30 -11.55 9.81
CA LEU A 393 16.25 -10.21 10.39
C LEU A 393 16.00 -9.17 9.29
N TYR A 394 15.22 -8.15 9.64
CA TYR A 394 14.91 -7.04 8.75
C TYR A 394 14.97 -5.73 9.51
N ILE A 395 15.50 -4.70 8.86
CA ILE A 395 15.65 -3.35 9.39
C ILE A 395 15.02 -2.33 8.45
N VAL A 396 14.48 -1.24 8.99
CA VAL A 396 13.92 -0.17 8.17
C VAL A 396 14.99 0.46 7.28
N ASP A 397 14.69 0.62 6.00
CA ASP A 397 15.57 1.27 5.02
C ASP A 397 15.46 2.80 5.09
N GLY A 398 16.33 3.41 5.91
CA GLY A 398 16.58 4.85 5.96
C GLY A 398 15.38 5.73 6.38
N PRO A 399 15.59 7.06 6.48
CA PRO A 399 14.54 8.02 6.89
C PRO A 399 13.48 8.32 5.81
N ALA A 400 13.30 7.43 4.83
CA ALA A 400 12.44 7.65 3.66
C ALA A 400 10.95 7.33 3.89
N THR A 401 10.45 7.42 5.13
CA THR A 401 9.03 7.20 5.42
C THR A 401 8.09 8.28 4.88
N LYS A 402 8.62 9.35 4.25
CA LYS A 402 7.79 10.38 3.59
C LYS A 402 7.39 10.08 2.14
N ALA A 403 8.01 9.11 1.48
CA ALA A 403 7.73 8.83 0.05
C ALA A 403 6.60 7.82 -0.19
N ASN A 404 6.25 7.00 0.82
CA ASN A 404 5.25 5.93 0.73
C ASN A 404 4.13 6.07 1.78
N GLY A 405 3.56 7.26 1.96
CA GLY A 405 2.47 7.48 2.92
C GLY A 405 2.76 7.07 4.36
N GLY A 406 4.03 7.09 4.79
CA GLY A 406 4.44 6.68 6.13
C GLY A 406 4.56 5.17 6.35
N ASN A 407 4.57 4.33 5.32
CA ASN A 407 4.77 2.87 5.46
C ASN A 407 6.26 2.50 5.35
N PRO A 408 6.82 1.77 6.34
CA PRO A 408 8.23 1.40 6.33
C PRO A 408 8.54 0.32 5.29
N ILE A 409 9.61 0.55 4.50
CA ILE A 409 10.25 -0.50 3.71
C ILE A 409 11.29 -1.18 4.61
N PHE A 410 11.29 -2.50 4.64
CA PHE A 410 12.25 -3.29 5.40
C PHE A 410 13.23 -4.00 4.48
N MET A 411 14.52 -3.77 4.71
CA MET A 411 15.57 -4.55 4.07
C MET A 411 15.92 -5.78 4.90
N GLY A 412 15.89 -6.95 4.27
CA GLY A 412 16.45 -8.16 4.85
C GLY A 412 17.96 -8.04 5.00
N VAL A 413 18.51 -8.48 6.14
CA VAL A 413 19.95 -8.54 6.31
C VAL A 413 20.55 -9.62 5.40
N ALA A 414 21.80 -9.45 4.96
CA ALA A 414 22.47 -10.35 4.02
C ALA A 414 22.60 -11.82 4.49
N GLY A 415 22.33 -12.10 5.77
CA GLY A 415 22.34 -13.44 6.36
C GLY A 415 21.05 -14.25 6.15
N ASN A 416 19.95 -13.64 5.69
CA ASN A 416 18.67 -14.35 5.52
C ASN A 416 18.79 -15.41 4.41
N GLN A 417 18.29 -16.63 4.66
CA GLN A 417 18.30 -17.74 3.70
C GLN A 417 16.93 -18.43 3.64
N PRO A 418 16.20 -18.39 2.52
CA PRO A 418 16.55 -17.70 1.28
C PRO A 418 16.54 -16.18 1.47
N TRP A 419 17.06 -15.44 0.49
CA TRP A 419 16.90 -13.99 0.50
C TRP A 419 15.41 -13.65 0.44
N THR A 420 15.00 -12.71 1.29
CA THR A 420 13.60 -12.32 1.41
C THR A 420 13.49 -10.82 1.59
N GLU A 421 12.49 -10.23 0.96
CA GLU A 421 12.08 -8.86 1.18
C GLU A 421 10.85 -8.81 2.08
N LEU A 422 10.74 -7.75 2.86
CA LEU A 422 9.62 -7.50 3.75
C LEU A 422 9.00 -6.15 3.43
N THR A 423 7.71 -6.16 3.13
CA THR A 423 6.89 -4.95 3.04
C THR A 423 5.95 -4.91 4.23
N MET A 424 5.81 -3.75 4.87
CA MET A 424 4.87 -3.55 5.96
C MET A 424 3.97 -2.35 5.69
N ILE A 425 2.67 -2.53 5.89
CA ILE A 425 1.68 -1.45 5.87
C ILE A 425 1.05 -1.35 7.25
N LEU A 426 1.03 -0.15 7.80
CA LEU A 426 0.32 0.11 9.06
C LEU A 426 -1.03 0.75 8.78
N THR A 427 -2.08 0.18 9.35
CA THR A 427 -3.41 0.82 9.42
C THR A 427 -3.69 1.30 10.84
N ASN A 428 -4.61 2.26 10.97
CA ASN A 428 -4.98 2.84 12.26
C ASN A 428 -3.76 3.38 13.03
N LYS A 429 -2.83 4.02 12.29
CA LYS A 429 -1.48 4.41 12.74
C LYS A 429 -1.44 5.28 14.00
N THR A 430 -2.53 5.95 14.35
CA THR A 430 -2.65 6.85 15.50
C THR A 430 -3.39 6.22 16.69
N THR A 431 -3.94 5.02 16.53
CA THR A 431 -4.61 4.30 17.62
C THR A 431 -3.59 3.66 18.57
N SER A 432 -4.05 3.18 19.73
CA SER A 432 -3.24 2.39 20.67
C SER A 432 -2.94 0.97 20.18
N GLN A 433 -3.64 0.52 19.13
CA GLN A 433 -3.49 -0.82 18.56
C GLN A 433 -3.46 -0.78 17.02
N PRO A 434 -2.41 -0.20 16.41
CA PRO A 434 -2.28 -0.22 14.96
C PRO A 434 -2.11 -1.66 14.45
N LYS A 435 -2.66 -1.95 13.26
CA LYS A 435 -2.50 -3.26 12.62
C LYS A 435 -1.41 -3.17 11.55
N ALA A 436 -0.43 -4.06 11.62
CA ALA A 436 0.64 -4.24 10.64
C ALA A 436 0.29 -5.38 9.68
N TYR A 437 0.16 -5.06 8.39
CA TYR A 437 0.08 -6.05 7.31
C TYR A 437 1.48 -6.23 6.77
N VAL A 438 2.02 -7.42 6.95
CA VAL A 438 3.38 -7.76 6.60
C VAL A 438 3.38 -8.81 5.51
N VAL A 439 4.16 -8.53 4.48
CA VAL A 439 4.31 -9.38 3.30
C VAL A 439 5.78 -9.73 3.16
N TRP A 440 6.10 -11.00 3.37
CA TRP A 440 7.41 -11.56 3.09
C TRP A 440 7.39 -12.17 1.69
N ARG A 441 8.40 -11.84 0.89
CA ARG A 441 8.57 -12.41 -0.45
C ARG A 441 9.96 -12.97 -0.58
N ARG A 442 10.07 -14.14 -1.20
CA ARG A 442 11.38 -14.60 -1.66
C ARG A 442 11.90 -13.62 -2.71
N ALA A 443 13.17 -13.26 -2.60
CA ALA A 443 13.87 -12.54 -3.66
C ALA A 443 15.12 -13.34 -4.07
N ASP A 444 15.63 -13.05 -5.27
CA ASP A 444 16.97 -13.47 -5.64
C ASP A 444 18.02 -12.40 -5.27
N ALA A 445 19.29 -12.68 -5.57
CA ALA A 445 20.40 -11.76 -5.31
C ALA A 445 20.32 -10.45 -6.12
N SER A 446 19.40 -10.35 -7.08
CA SER A 446 19.12 -9.13 -7.87
C SER A 446 17.84 -8.43 -7.42
N HIS A 447 17.28 -8.78 -6.26
CA HIS A 447 16.01 -8.25 -5.74
C HIS A 447 14.79 -8.55 -6.63
N VAL A 448 14.88 -9.57 -7.49
CA VAL A 448 13.72 -10.03 -8.27
C VAL A 448 12.87 -10.94 -7.40
N LEU A 449 11.59 -10.60 -7.26
CA LEU A 449 10.61 -11.35 -6.47
C LEU A 449 10.35 -12.74 -7.08
N LEU A 450 10.30 -13.77 -6.24
CA LEU A 450 10.18 -15.18 -6.61
C LEU A 450 8.94 -15.86 -6.02
N ALA A 451 8.81 -17.15 -6.30
CA ALA A 451 7.58 -17.95 -6.29
C ALA A 451 6.81 -18.11 -4.96
N TRP A 452 7.32 -17.66 -3.81
CA TRP A 452 6.56 -17.76 -2.56
C TRP A 452 6.43 -16.42 -1.85
N GLU A 453 5.27 -16.27 -1.21
CA GLU A 453 4.87 -15.09 -0.50
C GLU A 453 4.12 -15.51 0.77
N ILE A 454 4.47 -14.91 1.91
CA ILE A 454 3.79 -15.10 3.19
C ILE A 454 3.19 -13.77 3.60
N ARG A 455 1.92 -13.79 4.00
CA ARG A 455 1.15 -12.58 4.32
C ARG A 455 0.51 -12.74 5.68
N GLU A 456 0.75 -11.79 6.56
CA GLU A 456 0.19 -11.82 7.91
C GLU A 456 -0.33 -10.43 8.31
N THR A 457 -1.34 -10.43 9.17
CA THR A 457 -1.77 -9.23 9.88
C THR A 457 -1.38 -9.38 11.36
N ILE A 458 -0.69 -8.40 11.93
CA ILE A 458 -0.21 -8.44 13.31
C ILE A 458 -0.70 -7.18 14.02
N VAL A 459 -1.39 -7.34 15.15
CA VAL A 459 -1.74 -6.20 16.01
C VAL A 459 -0.49 -5.76 16.76
N LEU A 460 -0.18 -4.47 16.67
CA LEU A 460 0.89 -3.88 17.45
C LEU A 460 0.31 -3.22 18.70
N HIS A 461 1.11 -3.19 19.76
CA HIS A 461 0.78 -2.56 21.03
C HIS A 461 1.85 -1.56 21.40
N GLU A 462 1.46 -0.47 22.03
CA GLU A 462 2.43 0.43 22.65
C GLU A 462 3.14 -0.28 23.81
N LYS A 463 4.48 -0.19 23.83
CA LYS A 463 5.33 -0.87 24.80
C LYS A 463 5.42 -0.13 26.13
#